data_AF-A0A7D5N0S1-F1
#
_entry.id   AF-A0A7D5N0S1-F1
#
_cell.length_a   1.000
_cell.length_b   1.000
_cell.length_c   1.000
_cell.angle_alpha   90.00
_cell.angle_beta   90.00
_cell.angle_gamma   90.00
#
_symmetry.space_group_name_H-M   'P 1'
#
loop_
_entity.id
_entity.type
_entity.pdbx_description
1 polymer ?
#
loop_
_entity_poly.entity_id
_entity_poly.type
_entity_poly.pdbx_seq_one_letter_code
_entity_poly.pdbx_strand_id
1 'polypeptide(L)'
;MKRNEELRDKLHTAAQTNNIREATALIQQGVSLISTSGNDANTPLHWAVINDHKEMIAMLIKSMQAKKSHFTSSTMRGKPLKT
;
A
#
# COMPACT_ATOMS: atom_id res chain seq x y z
N MET A 1 -17.99 7.65 9.66
CA MET A 1 -16.88 8.19 8.84
C MET A 1 -15.53 8.20 9.60
N LYS A 2 -15.50 8.49 10.92
CA LYS A 2 -14.28 8.59 11.74
C LYS A 2 -13.32 7.38 11.75
N ARG A 3 -13.83 6.15 11.67
CA ARG A 3 -13.00 4.92 11.78
C ARG A 3 -11.94 4.80 10.68
N ASN A 4 -12.23 5.27 9.47
CA ASN A 4 -11.28 5.18 8.36
C ASN A 4 -10.16 6.22 8.44
N GLU A 5 -10.42 7.38 9.04
CA GLU A 5 -9.41 8.42 9.25
C GLU A 5 -8.42 7.97 10.33
N GLU A 6 -8.91 7.46 11.46
CA GLU A 6 -8.05 6.93 12.54
C GLU A 6 -7.13 5.80 12.08
N LEU A 7 -7.62 4.89 11.24
CA LEU A 7 -6.80 3.78 10.71
C LEU A 7 -5.71 4.29 9.75
N ARG A 8 -5.98 5.36 9.00
CA ARG A 8 -4.97 6.01 8.14
C ARG A 8 -3.92 6.69 9.00
N ASP A 9 -4.33 7.46 10.00
CA ASP A 9 -3.38 8.14 10.90
C ASP A 9 -2.49 7.13 11.63
N LYS A 10 -3.05 6.01 12.10
CA LYS A 10 -2.26 4.90 12.67
C LYS A 10 -1.24 4.33 11.68
N LEU A 11 -1.57 4.25 10.40
CA LEU A 11 -0.64 3.78 9.37
C LEU A 11 0.51 4.78 9.13
N HIS A 12 0.25 6.09 9.24
CA HIS A 12 1.30 7.12 9.18
C HIS A 12 2.23 7.00 10.38
N THR A 13 1.69 6.88 11.59
CA THR A 13 2.48 6.69 12.82
C THR A 13 3.31 5.41 12.75
N ALA A 14 2.73 4.30 12.27
CA ALA A 14 3.46 3.05 12.10
C ALA A 14 4.62 3.21 11.11
N ALA A 15 4.43 3.91 9.99
CA ALA A 15 5.49 4.18 9.02
C ALA A 15 6.59 5.10 9.59
N GLN A 16 6.21 6.13 10.34
CA GLN A 16 7.12 7.06 11.02
C GLN A 16 7.94 6.38 12.12
N THR A 17 7.43 5.33 12.76
CA THR A 17 8.09 4.61 13.87
C THR A 17 8.73 3.29 13.46
N ASN A 18 8.69 2.93 12.17
CA ASN A 18 9.10 1.62 11.65
C ASN A 18 8.35 0.44 12.30
N ASN A 19 7.10 0.62 12.72
CA ASN A 19 6.30 -0.45 13.30
C ASN A 19 5.72 -1.37 12.20
N ILE A 20 6.57 -2.27 11.69
CA ILE A 20 6.25 -3.22 10.61
C ILE A 20 5.01 -4.07 10.95
N ARG A 21 4.90 -4.52 12.20
CA ARG A 21 3.82 -5.41 12.63
C ARG A 21 2.47 -4.71 12.59
N GLU A 22 2.40 -3.50 13.11
CA GLU A 22 1.17 -2.69 13.08
C GLU A 22 0.80 -2.28 11.65
N ALA A 23 1.77 -1.81 10.87
CA ALA A 23 1.55 -1.45 9.47
C ALA A 23 1.00 -2.65 8.66
N THR A 24 1.53 -3.86 8.86
CA THR A 24 1.03 -5.08 8.20
C THR A 24 -0.42 -5.37 8.57
N ALA A 25 -0.78 -5.27 9.86
CA ALA A 25 -2.14 -5.51 10.33
C ALA A 25 -3.14 -4.49 9.76
N LEU A 26 -2.73 -3.22 9.62
CA LEU A 26 -3.55 -2.16 9.02
C LEU A 26 -3.74 -2.37 7.51
N ILE A 27 -2.70 -2.81 6.80
CA ILE A 27 -2.78 -3.14 5.37
C ILE A 27 -3.75 -4.29 5.12
N GLN A 28 -3.71 -5.32 5.97
CA GLN A 28 -4.63 -6.46 5.90
C GLN A 28 -6.09 -6.07 6.14
N GLN A 29 -6.33 -5.01 6.93
CA GLN A 29 -7.67 -4.43 7.12
C GLN A 29 -8.18 -3.63 5.92
N GLY A 30 -7.40 -3.54 4.83
CA GLY A 30 -7.80 -2.85 3.60
C GLY A 30 -7.64 -1.33 3.67
N VAL A 31 -6.87 -0.81 4.62
CA VAL A 31 -6.58 0.62 4.71
C VAL A 31 -5.90 1.11 3.43
N SER A 32 -6.28 2.30 2.96
CA SER A 32 -5.71 2.90 1.75
C SER A 32 -4.26 3.31 2.01
N LEU A 33 -3.33 2.70 1.28
CA LEU A 33 -1.89 3.00 1.34
C LEU A 33 -1.51 4.37 0.76
N ILE A 34 -2.40 4.97 -0.01
CA ILE A 34 -2.23 6.28 -0.66
C ILE A 34 -2.94 7.41 0.09
N SER A 35 -3.38 7.16 1.32
CA SER A 35 -3.95 8.22 2.14
C SER A 35 -2.89 9.23 2.53
N THR A 36 -3.24 10.50 2.47
CA THR A 36 -2.43 11.61 2.96
C THR A 36 -2.90 12.01 4.35
N SER A 37 -1.98 12.35 5.25
CA SER A 37 -2.31 12.92 6.57
C SER A 37 -1.52 14.21 6.83
N GLY A 38 -2.05 15.06 7.69
CA GLY A 38 -1.48 16.36 8.05
C GLY A 38 -1.53 17.42 6.95
N ASN A 39 -0.91 18.57 7.21
CA ASN A 39 -0.91 19.73 6.31
C ASN A 39 -0.09 19.52 5.04
N ASP A 40 0.93 18.67 5.10
CA ASP A 40 1.85 18.43 3.98
C ASP A 40 1.34 17.36 3.00
N ALA A 41 0.16 16.80 3.26
CA ALA A 41 -0.41 15.70 2.49
C ALA A 41 0.56 14.51 2.30
N ASN A 42 1.41 14.23 3.30
CA ASN A 42 2.37 13.15 3.25
C ASN A 42 1.67 11.80 3.34
N THR A 43 2.11 10.83 2.53
CA THR A 43 1.66 9.43 2.62
C THR A 43 2.51 8.64 3.61
N PRO A 44 2.08 7.45 4.06
CA PRO A 44 2.91 6.60 4.91
C PRO A 44 4.29 6.29 4.29
N LEU A 45 4.36 6.22 2.95
CA LEU A 45 5.63 6.02 2.25
C LEU A 45 6.58 7.21 2.40
N HIS A 46 6.07 8.46 2.40
CA HIS A 46 6.90 9.64 2.62
C HIS A 46 7.57 9.60 4.00
N TRP A 47 6.81 9.27 5.04
CA TRP A 47 7.35 9.14 6.39
C TRP A 47 8.41 8.03 6.50
N ALA A 48 8.18 6.89 5.85
CA ALA A 48 9.17 5.81 5.81
C ALA A 48 10.46 6.23 5.10
N VAL A 49 10.38 7.01 4.02
CA VAL A 49 11.55 7.50 3.27
C VAL A 49 12.31 8.59 4.04
N ILE A 50 11.60 9.56 4.61
CA ILE A 50 12.19 10.67 5.38
C ILE A 50 13.01 10.14 6.58
N ASN A 51 12.56 9.03 7.19
CA ASN A 51 13.21 8.42 8.34
C ASN A 51 14.18 7.25 7.98
N ASP A 52 14.45 7.03 6.69
CA ASP A 52 15.30 5.92 6.18
C ASP A 52 14.88 4.51 6.65
N HIS A 53 13.57 4.28 6.77
CA HIS A 53 13.00 2.99 7.18
C HIS A 53 12.91 2.01 6.00
N LYS A 54 14.07 1.49 5.55
CA LYS A 54 14.20 0.62 4.37
C LYS A 54 13.27 -0.60 4.39
N GLU A 55 13.11 -1.25 5.54
CA GLU A 55 12.23 -2.41 5.67
C GLU A 55 10.74 -2.03 5.50
N MET A 56 10.33 -0.90 6.10
CA MET A 56 8.98 -0.35 5.93
C MET A 56 8.71 0.04 4.48
N ILE A 57 9.68 0.68 3.81
CA ILE A 57 9.59 1.05 2.40
C ILE A 57 9.35 -0.19 1.53
N ALA A 58 10.14 -1.24 1.72
CA ALA A 58 10.01 -2.48 0.96
C ALA A 58 8.63 -3.13 1.17
N MET A 59 8.15 -3.16 2.41
CA MET A 59 6.84 -3.72 2.75
C MET A 59 5.67 -2.91 2.16
N LEU A 60 5.71 -1.58 2.23
CA LEU A 60 4.70 -0.70 1.63
C LEU A 60 4.66 -0.85 0.10
N ILE A 61 5.82 -0.84 -0.56
CA ILE A 61 5.93 -1.02 -2.02
C ILE A 61 5.39 -2.39 -2.46
N LYS A 62 5.73 -3.47 -1.74
CA LYS A 62 5.24 -4.81 -2.04
C LYS A 62 3.71 -4.87 -1.94
N SER A 63 3.16 -4.29 -0.88
CA SER A 63 1.72 -4.21 -0.63
C SER A 63 0.98 -3.42 -1.72
N MET A 64 1.59 -2.36 -2.25
CA MET A 64 1.05 -1.59 -3.38
C MET A 64 1.04 -2.36 -4.70
N GLN A 65 2.10 -3.12 -5.00
CA GLN A 65 2.20 -3.91 -6.23
C GLN A 65 1.26 -5.12 -6.25
N ALA A 66 1.02 -5.76 -5.09
CA ALA A 66 0.12 -6.90 -4.99
C ALA A 66 -1.29 -6.58 -5.53
N LYS A 67 -1.78 -5.35 -5.35
CA LYS A 67 -3.08 -4.91 -5.88
C LYS A 67 -3.12 -4.73 -7.42
N LYS A 68 -1.99 -4.59 -8.10
CA LYS A 68 -1.92 -4.42 -9.56
C LYS A 68 -1.90 -5.74 -10.34
N SER A 69 -1.70 -6.88 -9.67
CA SER A 69 -1.43 -8.18 -10.31
C SER A 69 -2.65 -8.87 -10.96
N HIS A 70 -3.86 -8.29 -10.89
CA HIS A 70 -5.06 -8.93 -11.47
C HIS A 70 -5.37 -8.55 -12.94
N PHE A 71 -4.45 -7.88 -13.66
CA PHE A 71 -4.72 -7.46 -15.05
C PHE A 71 -3.96 -8.20 -16.16
N THR A 72 -2.98 -9.06 -15.90
CA THR A 72 -2.24 -9.67 -17.03
C THR A 72 -2.07 -11.18 -16.90
N SER A 73 -2.62 -11.88 -17.91
CA SER A 73 -2.29 -13.24 -18.34
C SER A 73 -3.36 -14.34 -18.15
N SER A 74 -4.64 -14.05 -18.43
CA SER A 74 -5.56 -15.13 -18.83
C SER A 74 -6.63 -14.64 -19.83
N THR A 75 -6.23 -14.53 -21.10
CA THR A 75 -7.12 -14.66 -22.27
C THR A 75 -6.23 -15.20 -23.39
N MET A 76 -5.94 -16.51 -23.35
CA MET A 76 -6.64 -17.54 -24.13
C MET A 76 -6.47 -17.40 -25.66
N ARG A 77 -5.56 -18.24 -26.16
CA ARG A 77 -5.66 -19.05 -27.38
C ARG A 77 -5.92 -18.33 -28.71
N GLY A 78 -4.86 -18.32 -29.52
CA GLY A 78 -4.99 -18.31 -30.97
C GLY A 78 -5.97 -19.39 -31.42
N LYS A 79 -7.07 -18.97 -32.02
CA LYS A 79 -7.83 -19.81 -32.95
C LYS A 79 -7.23 -19.53 -34.34
N PRO A 80 -6.84 -20.57 -35.10
CA PRO A 80 -6.45 -20.36 -36.49
C PRO A 80 -7.69 -19.92 -37.27
N LEU A 81 -7.58 -18.80 -37.98
CA LEU A 81 -8.53 -18.39 -38.99
C LEU A 81 -8.55 -19.45 -40.08
N LYS A 82 -9.57 -20.32 -40.06
CA LYS A 82 -9.97 -21.12 -41.22
C LYS A 82 -11.27 -20.54 -41.77
N THR A 83 -11.16 -19.83 -42.88
CA THR A 83 -12.14 -19.75 -43.98
C THR A 83 -11.37 -19.40 -45.23
#